data_AF-A0A6L6CU50-F1
#
_entry.id   AF-A0A6L6CU50-F1
#
_cell.length_a   1.000
_cell.length_b   1.000
_cell.length_c   1.000
_cell.angle_alpha   90.00
_cell.angle_beta   90.00
_cell.angle_gamma   90.00
#
_symmetry.space_group_name_H-M   'P 1'
#
loop_
_entity.id
_entity.type
_entity.pdbx_description
1 polymer ?
#
loop_
_entity_poly.entity_id
_entity_poly.type
_entity_poly.pdbx_seq_one_letter_code
_entity_poly.pdbx_strand_id
1 'polypeptide(L)' 'MTVHERPFGRALEDFVVGDVYRHWPGKTITEADVHLFCMITMNHHPLP' A
#
# COMPACT_ATOMS: atom_id res chain seq x y z
N MET A 1 -16.10 -14.54 9.37
CA MET A 1 -15.79 -13.11 9.18
C MET A 1 -14.83 -12.70 10.27
N THR A 2 -13.54 -12.67 9.97
CA THR A 2 -12.50 -12.21 10.92
C THR A 2 -11.84 -10.93 10.40
N VAL A 3 -11.41 -10.06 11.31
CA VAL A 3 -10.69 -8.82 10.98
C VAL A 3 -9.23 -9.01 11.33
N HIS A 4 -8.36 -8.91 10.34
CA HIS A 4 -6.91 -9.09 10.49
C HIS A 4 -6.22 -7.72 10.54
N GLU A 5 -5.56 -7.40 11.66
CA GLU A 5 -4.94 -6.07 11.86
C GLU A 5 -3.51 -5.93 11.32
N ARG A 6 -2.68 -6.99 11.42
CA ARG A 6 -1.25 -6.95 11.04
C ARG A 6 -0.77 -8.25 10.38
N PRO A 7 -1.38 -8.67 9.26
CA PRO A 7 -0.94 -9.88 8.58
C PRO A 7 0.29 -9.61 7.71
N PHE A 8 1.40 -10.29 8.01
CA PHE A 8 2.57 -10.34 7.13
C PHE A 8 2.69 -11.73 6.51
N GLY A 9 2.55 -11.81 5.18
CA GLY A 9 2.61 -13.07 4.44
C GLY A 9 1.45 -14.02 4.74
N ARG A 10 0.94 -14.70 3.71
CA ARG A 10 -0.07 -15.78 3.80
C ARG A 10 0.06 -16.70 2.61
N ALA A 11 -0.29 -17.97 2.79
CA ALA A 11 -0.50 -18.89 1.68
C ALA A 11 -1.94 -18.77 1.17
N LEU A 12 -2.23 -19.31 -0.01
CA LEU A 12 -3.54 -19.20 -0.66
C LEU A 12 -4.65 -19.84 0.22
N GLU A 13 -4.31 -20.91 0.91
CA GLU A 13 -5.19 -21.65 1.81
C GLU A 13 -5.63 -20.88 3.07
N ASP A 14 -4.93 -19.81 3.45
CA ASP A 14 -5.24 -19.01 4.65
C ASP A 14 -6.32 -17.94 4.42
N PHE A 15 -6.83 -17.82 3.19
CA PHE A 15 -7.82 -16.83 2.81
C PHE A 15 -9.23 -17.39 2.94
N VAL A 16 -10.08 -16.69 3.69
CA VAL A 16 -11.49 -17.08 3.89
C VAL A 16 -12.39 -15.97 3.34
N VAL A 17 -13.41 -16.35 2.58
CA VAL A 17 -14.40 -15.40 2.03
C VAL A 17 -15.04 -14.60 3.16
N GLY A 18 -15.05 -13.28 3.01
CA GLY A 18 -15.58 -12.36 4.00
C GLY A 18 -14.58 -11.92 5.08
N ASP A 19 -13.32 -12.33 5.01
CA ASP A 19 -12.28 -11.73 5.86
C ASP A 19 -11.97 -10.30 5.43
N VAL A 20 -11.70 -9.46 6.44
CA VAL A 20 -11.33 -8.06 6.26
C VAL A 20 -9.90 -7.86 6.72
N TYR A 21 -9.04 -7.41 5.80
CA TYR A 21 -7.63 -7.18 6.05
C TYR A 21 -7.37 -5.68 6.16
N ARG A 22 -6.95 -5.22 7.34
CA ARG A 22 -6.62 -3.80 7.56
C ARG A 22 -5.16 -3.58 7.21
N HIS A 23 -4.91 -2.80 6.16
CA HIS A 23 -3.57 -2.46 5.74
C HIS A 23 -3.02 -1.32 6.60
N TRP A 24 -1.91 -1.60 7.30
CA TRP A 24 -1.21 -0.65 8.16
C TRP A 24 0.31 -0.85 7.98
N PRO A 25 1.14 0.21 8.02
CA PRO A 25 0.81 1.60 8.33
C PRO A 25 0.22 2.37 7.15
N GLY A 26 -0.77 3.23 7.43
CA GLY A 26 -1.14 4.31 6.51
C GLY A 26 -0.02 5.35 6.47
N LYS A 27 0.28 5.87 5.28
CA LYS A 27 1.31 6.89 5.07
C LYS A 27 0.70 8.14 4.48
N THR A 28 0.95 9.29 5.13
CA THR A 28 0.66 10.61 4.53
C THR A 28 1.65 10.85 3.41
N ILE A 29 1.15 11.19 2.22
CA ILE A 29 1.99 11.53 1.07
C ILE A 29 2.45 12.98 1.20
N THR A 30 3.75 13.17 1.08
CA THR A 30 4.38 14.48 1.08
C THR A 30 4.87 14.83 -0.33
N GLU A 31 5.19 16.11 -0.56
CA GLU A 31 5.80 16.57 -1.81
C GLU A 31 7.11 15.80 -2.12
N ALA A 32 7.90 15.47 -1.08
CA ALA A 32 9.13 14.71 -1.23
C ALA A 32 8.89 13.29 -1.80
N ASP A 33 7.80 12.63 -1.42
CA ASP A 33 7.45 11.30 -1.94
C ASP A 33 7.10 11.37 -3.43
N VAL A 34 6.39 12.43 -3.85
CA VAL A 34 6.01 12.65 -5.25
C VAL A 34 7.25 12.96 -6.09
N HIS A 35 8.13 13.85 -5.63
CA HIS A 35 9.39 14.14 -6.33
C HIS A 35 10.26 12.89 -6.47
N LEU A 36 10.40 12.09 -5.40
CA LEU A 36 11.13 10.84 -5.46
C LEU A 36 10.51 9.88 -6.49
N PHE A 37 9.19 9.72 -6.46
CA PHE A 37 8.47 8.87 -7.42
C PHE A 37 8.72 9.31 -8.86
N CYS A 38 8.66 10.60 -9.16
CA CYS A 38 8.91 11.10 -10.51
C CYS A 38 10.35 10.83 -10.95
N MET A 39 11.35 11.03 -10.08
CA MET A 39 12.75 10.77 -10.41
C MET A 39 13.01 9.28 -10.70
N ILE A 40 12.46 8.36 -9.90
CA ILE A 40 12.71 6.92 -10.08
C ILE A 40 11.95 6.33 -11.28
N THR A 41 10.82 6.94 -11.66
CA THR A 41 10.01 6.48 -12.81
C THR A 41 10.26 7.28 -14.09
N MET A 42 11.12 8.30 -14.03
CA MET A 42 11.34 9.27 -15.13
C MET A 42 10.02 9.92 -15.58
N ASN A 43 9.16 10.28 -14.63
CA ASN A 43 7.93 11.00 -14.94
C ASN A 43 8.25 12.46 -15.29
N HIS A 44 7.88 12.88 -16.50
CA HIS A 44 8.13 14.23 -17.04
C HIS A 44 6.89 15.12 -17.03
N HIS A 45 5.87 14.80 -16.25
CA HIS A 45 4.67 15.64 -16.19
C HIS A 45 5.06 17.02 -15.60
N PRO A 46 4.64 18.13 -16.22
CA PRO A 46 5.11 19.47 -15.86
C PRO A 46 4.64 19.95 -14.49
N LEU A 47 3.66 19.28 -13.89
CA LEU A 47 3.22 19.47 -12.51
C LEU A 47 3.26 18.11 -11.81
N PRO A 48 4.16 17.91 -10.84
CA PRO A 48 4.09 16.79 -9.92
C PRO A 48 2.89 16.92 -8.97
#